data_AF-A0A3N1H1S8-F1
#
_entry.id   AF-A0A3N1H1S8-F1
#
_cell.length_a   1.000
_cell.length_b   1.000
_cell.length_c   1.000
_cell.angle_alpha   90.00
_cell.angle_beta   90.00
_cell.angle_gamma   90.00
#
_symmetry.space_group_name_H-M   'P 1'
#
loop_
_entity.id
_entity.type
_entity.pdbx_description
1 polymer ?
#
loop_
_entity_poly.entity_id
_entity_poly.type
_entity_poly.pdbx_seq_one_letter_code
_entity_poly.pdbx_strand_id
1 'polypeptide(L)'
;MPKEPLNRRRPRRVLGLLCAAALLVPSAACTVGAAAGNPPHFPLGPLPKPLAPCGWWYGIGEPPSTRDITFAAQHYGLVVLNATETKSLRRLKQLNPKVKVLVYKDFSSARNYPGAVVGDVDAPFLPTGIGYFKAERENPHWFAVDTKNHRIEWNSYPKHWQMTVWDPAYQKAWSDAVTAEVVREGWDGVLADNDFSSLKYYSSAVLKGTEDAAESDRVIREGMDTFLTTAGDALHKAGKMLIPNVSESHLTAGRWTAHSRYDGAMEENFGLRDTGTGELLTFKGNEWKELRSQAALGETWLLLITHTKGAREERVGYATAALLASPHTCWSGATTKDYRNPDWSRYQESNLGEAVETANRLPSGVWDRRFTGGYVAVNPTGKAARITPPPGLVNLDGGAAAPATVEIAAGDAIVLVTPTVATATTTTPTTPSTTPTTTAPVTTEPTTPTTEPVTTEPTTPPTTSEPTTPTTPTT
;
A
#
# COMPACT_ATOMS: atom_id res chain seq x y z
N MET A 1 -30.63 -39.68 -30.83
CA MET A 1 -31.46 -39.90 -32.04
C MET A 1 -32.62 -38.90 -32.01
N PRO A 2 -33.08 -38.35 -33.15
CA PRO A 2 -32.31 -37.29 -33.81
C PRO A 2 -33.18 -36.12 -34.34
N LYS A 3 -32.53 -34.98 -34.67
CA LYS A 3 -32.74 -34.22 -35.93
C LYS A 3 -31.78 -33.02 -36.05
N GLU A 4 -30.67 -33.27 -36.74
CA GLU A 4 -30.09 -32.33 -37.72
C GLU A 4 -31.02 -32.25 -38.98
N PRO A 5 -30.72 -31.53 -40.10
CA PRO A 5 -29.56 -30.70 -40.46
C PRO A 5 -29.89 -29.38 -41.23
N LEU A 6 -28.85 -28.81 -41.87
CA LEU A 6 -28.77 -27.78 -42.93
C LEU A 6 -28.69 -26.29 -42.49
N ASN A 7 -27.61 -25.54 -42.74
CA ASN A 7 -26.78 -25.29 -43.94
C ASN A 7 -27.46 -24.39 -45.00
N ARG A 8 -26.99 -23.13 -45.14
CA ARG A 8 -26.60 -22.54 -46.46
C ARG A 8 -25.99 -21.12 -46.39
N ARG A 9 -24.79 -21.02 -46.98
CA ARG A 9 -24.30 -19.99 -47.94
C ARG A 9 -24.17 -18.51 -47.51
N ARG A 10 -22.90 -18.05 -47.55
CA ARG A 10 -22.50 -16.69 -47.96
C ARG A 10 -22.98 -16.36 -49.39
N PRO A 11 -23.00 -15.06 -49.74
CA PRO A 11 -22.39 -14.63 -51.00
C PRO A 11 -21.39 -13.46 -50.83
N ARG A 12 -20.34 -13.44 -51.68
CA ARG A 12 -19.50 -12.27 -51.97
C ARG A 12 -19.94 -11.66 -53.31
N ARG A 13 -20.07 -10.33 -53.39
CA ARG A 13 -19.83 -9.47 -54.57
C ARG A 13 -19.33 -8.13 -54.00
N VAL A 14 -18.20 -7.50 -54.37
CA VAL A 14 -17.37 -7.39 -55.59
C VAL A 14 -17.83 -6.31 -56.59
N LEU A 15 -17.06 -5.22 -56.59
CA LEU A 15 -16.79 -4.19 -57.60
C LEU A 15 -17.86 -3.17 -58.05
N GLY A 16 -17.40 -1.90 -58.10
CA GLY A 16 -17.99 -0.74 -58.77
C GLY A 16 -17.08 0.48 -58.50
N LEU A 17 -16.40 0.99 -59.53
CA LEU A 17 -15.28 1.97 -59.42
C LEU A 17 -15.49 3.14 -60.41
N LEU A 18 -14.64 4.19 -60.34
CA LEU A 18 -14.53 5.37 -61.26
C LEU A 18 -15.56 6.50 -60.99
N CYS A 19 -15.27 7.81 -61.15
CA CYS A 19 -14.11 8.61 -61.59
C CYS A 19 -13.91 9.79 -60.60
N ALA A 20 -12.71 10.24 -60.21
CA ALA A 20 -11.64 10.90 -60.98
C ALA A 20 -11.96 12.35 -61.45
N ALA A 21 -11.31 13.33 -60.81
CA ALA A 21 -11.08 14.68 -61.33
C ALA A 21 -9.71 15.17 -60.82
N ALA A 22 -8.83 15.64 -61.72
CA ALA A 22 -7.46 16.03 -61.41
C ALA A 22 -7.19 17.47 -61.84
N LEU A 23 -6.35 18.20 -61.10
CA LEU A 23 -5.84 19.52 -61.47
C LEU A 23 -4.35 19.67 -61.09
N LEU A 24 -3.62 20.35 -61.98
CA LEU A 24 -2.17 20.62 -62.01
C LEU A 24 -1.98 22.16 -61.90
N VAL A 25 -0.84 22.80 -61.57
CA VAL A 25 0.59 22.51 -61.27
C VAL A 25 1.15 23.83 -60.64
N PRO A 26 2.31 23.97 -59.95
CA PRO A 26 3.60 23.26 -60.09
C PRO A 26 4.36 22.87 -58.79
N SER A 27 5.47 22.16 -58.99
CA SER A 27 6.51 21.86 -58.00
C SER A 27 7.34 23.09 -57.59
N ALA A 28 7.56 23.28 -56.28
CA ALA A 28 8.65 24.10 -55.75
C ALA A 28 9.65 23.18 -55.02
N ALA A 29 10.86 23.08 -55.56
CA ALA A 29 11.91 22.24 -54.98
C ALA A 29 12.61 22.97 -53.82
N CYS A 30 12.15 22.73 -52.59
CA CYS A 30 12.94 23.05 -51.39
C CYS A 30 13.83 21.86 -51.04
N THR A 31 15.12 21.99 -51.32
CA THR A 31 16.17 21.06 -50.87
C THR A 31 16.32 21.16 -49.35
N VAL A 32 15.56 20.37 -48.59
CA VAL A 32 15.81 20.16 -47.17
C VAL A 32 16.94 19.13 -47.07
N GLY A 33 18.14 19.60 -46.73
CA GLY A 33 19.30 18.73 -46.55
C GLY A 33 19.04 17.69 -45.46
N ALA A 34 19.43 16.44 -45.74
CA ALA A 34 19.33 15.34 -44.79
C ALA A 34 20.35 15.54 -43.64
N ALA A 35 20.00 16.38 -42.67
CA ALA A 35 20.64 16.37 -41.37
C ALA A 35 20.14 15.12 -40.62
N ALA A 36 20.91 14.04 -40.70
CA ALA A 36 20.76 12.88 -39.82
C ALA A 36 21.17 13.25 -38.39
N GLY A 37 20.34 14.07 -37.74
CA GLY A 37 20.46 14.35 -36.32
C GLY A 37 20.08 13.10 -35.54
N ASN A 38 21.04 12.50 -34.86
CA ASN A 38 20.72 11.55 -33.79
C ASN A 38 19.74 12.25 -32.84
N PRO A 39 18.65 11.57 -32.40
CA PRO A 39 17.79 12.14 -31.36
C PRO A 39 18.66 12.50 -30.16
N PRO A 40 18.37 13.59 -29.45
CA PRO A 40 19.18 14.00 -28.31
C PRO A 40 19.22 12.85 -27.29
N HIS A 41 20.41 12.27 -27.13
CA HIS A 41 20.71 11.40 -26.00
C HIS A 41 20.67 12.26 -24.75
N PHE A 42 19.46 12.42 -24.18
CA PHE A 42 19.35 12.64 -22.76
C PHE A 42 20.07 11.47 -22.09
N PRO A 43 21.15 11.72 -21.31
CA PRO A 43 21.76 10.65 -20.55
C PRO A 43 20.68 10.13 -19.60
N LEU A 44 20.29 8.87 -19.78
CA LEU A 44 19.45 8.19 -18.82
C LEU A 44 20.12 8.34 -17.46
N GLY A 45 19.35 8.78 -16.46
CA GLY A 45 19.84 8.92 -15.10
C GLY A 45 20.42 7.59 -14.59
N PRO A 46 21.23 7.62 -13.52
CA PRO A 46 21.67 6.38 -12.88
C PRO A 46 20.43 5.54 -12.55
N LEU A 47 20.49 4.24 -12.88
CA LEU A 47 19.38 3.32 -12.64
C LEU A 47 18.97 3.37 -11.16
N PRO A 48 17.66 3.27 -10.86
CA PRO A 48 17.15 3.29 -9.50
C PRO A 48 17.80 2.16 -8.69
N LYS A 49 18.24 2.47 -7.46
CA LYS A 49 18.86 1.48 -6.58
C LYS A 49 17.79 0.49 -6.09
N PRO A 50 17.90 -0.81 -6.35
CA PRO A 50 16.90 -1.79 -5.94
C PRO A 50 17.05 -2.12 -4.45
N LEU A 51 16.59 -1.21 -3.58
CA LEU A 51 16.72 -1.35 -2.13
C LEU A 51 15.69 -2.33 -1.55
N ALA A 52 16.08 -3.03 -0.48
CA ALA A 52 15.16 -3.81 0.36
C ALA A 52 14.04 -2.90 0.92
N PRO A 53 12.86 -3.47 1.27
CA PRO A 53 11.66 -2.67 1.52
C PRO A 53 11.84 -1.69 2.68
N CYS A 54 11.51 -0.42 2.43
CA CYS A 54 11.38 0.57 3.49
C CYS A 54 10.18 0.27 4.39
N GLY A 55 10.14 0.88 5.57
CA GLY A 55 8.92 0.94 6.36
C GLY A 55 8.06 2.15 5.98
N TRP A 56 6.76 1.98 6.13
CA TRP A 56 5.77 3.04 6.10
C TRP A 56 4.68 2.76 7.16
N TRP A 57 3.91 3.78 7.55
CA TRP A 57 2.84 3.63 8.53
C TRP A 57 1.50 4.14 8.02
N TYR A 58 0.47 3.30 8.13
CA TYR A 58 -0.92 3.60 7.80
C TYR A 58 -1.71 4.02 9.05
N GLY A 59 -1.32 5.13 9.68
CA GLY A 59 -1.86 5.60 10.98
C GLY A 59 -3.26 6.20 10.91
N ILE A 60 -4.25 5.40 10.51
CA ILE A 60 -5.66 5.81 10.35
C ILE A 60 -6.58 5.37 11.51
N GLY A 61 -6.01 4.77 12.56
CA GLY A 61 -6.71 4.38 13.77
C GLY A 61 -6.92 5.53 14.76
N GLU A 62 -6.73 5.23 16.04
CA GLU A 62 -6.76 6.22 17.13
C GLU A 62 -5.74 7.36 16.92
N PRO A 63 -5.99 8.57 17.44
CA PRO A 63 -5.05 9.70 17.35
C PRO A 63 -3.64 9.34 17.86
N PRO A 64 -2.57 9.55 17.05
CA PRO A 64 -1.19 9.22 17.43
C PRO A 64 -0.73 9.82 18.76
N SER A 65 -0.05 9.02 19.58
CA SER A 65 0.65 9.57 20.74
C SER A 65 1.96 10.26 20.33
N THR A 66 2.53 11.06 21.24
CA THR A 66 3.85 11.67 21.00
C THR A 66 4.96 10.62 20.84
N ARG A 67 4.80 9.42 21.42
CA ARG A 67 5.72 8.30 21.25
C ARG A 67 5.65 7.76 19.82
N ASP A 68 4.45 7.53 19.31
CA ASP A 68 4.22 6.98 17.96
C ASP A 68 4.78 7.92 16.89
N ILE A 69 4.57 9.23 17.06
CA ILE A 69 5.11 10.26 16.17
C ILE A 69 6.65 10.35 16.23
N THR A 70 7.25 10.14 17.41
CA THR A 70 8.71 10.14 17.56
C THR A 70 9.32 8.90 16.90
N PHE A 71 8.70 7.74 17.11
CA PHE A 71 9.08 6.48 16.47
C PHE A 71 8.92 6.57 14.94
N ALA A 72 7.78 7.02 14.46
CA ALA A 72 7.49 7.14 13.04
C ALA A 72 8.47 8.05 12.30
N ALA A 73 8.90 9.16 12.91
CA ALA A 73 9.90 10.05 12.36
C ALA A 73 11.30 9.41 12.22
N GLN A 74 11.63 8.41 13.03
CA GLN A 74 12.91 7.70 13.01
C GLN A 74 12.90 6.52 12.02
N HIS A 75 11.77 5.84 11.88
CA HIS A 75 11.69 4.53 11.21
C HIS A 75 11.08 4.55 9.80
N TYR A 76 10.19 5.50 9.49
CA TYR A 76 9.42 5.46 8.23
C TYR A 76 9.85 6.49 7.20
N GLY A 77 9.80 6.09 5.92
CA GLY A 77 9.94 7.00 4.78
C GLY A 77 8.63 7.73 4.44
N LEU A 78 7.49 7.10 4.77
CA LEU A 78 6.15 7.60 4.49
C LEU A 78 5.20 7.26 5.65
N VAL A 79 4.33 8.21 6.01
CA VAL A 79 3.28 8.08 7.02
C VAL A 79 1.97 8.60 6.43
N VAL A 80 0.86 7.94 6.75
CA VAL A 80 -0.49 8.36 6.40
C VAL A 80 -1.26 8.59 7.70
N LEU A 81 -2.01 9.70 7.80
CA LEU A 81 -2.79 10.04 8.98
C LEU A 81 -4.21 10.50 8.63
N ASN A 82 -5.12 10.41 9.59
CA ASN A 82 -6.45 11.03 9.50
C ASN A 82 -6.38 12.55 9.34
N ALA A 83 -7.37 13.15 8.67
CA ALA A 83 -7.43 14.59 8.37
C ALA A 83 -7.39 15.50 9.61
N THR A 84 -7.82 14.99 10.77
CA THR A 84 -7.73 15.69 12.07
C THR A 84 -6.28 15.90 12.56
N GLU A 85 -5.34 15.08 12.09
CA GLU A 85 -4.01 14.93 12.68
C GLU A 85 -2.99 15.96 12.20
N THR A 86 -3.44 17.18 11.88
CA THR A 86 -2.59 18.27 11.40
C THR A 86 -1.50 18.68 12.40
N LYS A 87 -1.72 18.47 13.72
CA LYS A 87 -0.69 18.65 14.76
C LYS A 87 0.41 17.59 14.64
N SER A 88 0.01 16.35 14.45
CA SER A 88 0.88 15.17 14.29
C SER A 88 1.72 15.28 13.01
N LEU A 89 1.10 15.69 11.89
CA LEU A 89 1.78 16.11 10.64
C LEU A 89 2.90 17.13 10.91
N ARG A 90 2.58 18.25 11.55
CA ARG A 90 3.56 19.31 11.84
C ARG A 90 4.69 18.81 12.73
N ARG A 91 4.41 17.92 13.69
CA ARG A 91 5.42 17.33 14.57
C ARG A 91 6.33 16.33 13.83
N LEU A 92 5.78 15.48 12.96
CA LEU A 92 6.57 14.59 12.08
C LEU A 92 7.55 15.41 11.23
N LYS A 93 7.07 16.47 10.56
CA LYS A 93 7.90 17.35 9.73
C LYS A 93 9.00 18.10 10.50
N GLN A 94 8.78 18.43 11.77
CA GLN A 94 9.82 19.00 12.63
C GLN A 94 10.91 17.99 13.00
N LEU A 95 10.53 16.73 13.27
CA LEU A 95 11.45 15.68 13.67
C LEU A 95 12.24 15.10 12.47
N ASN A 96 11.57 14.96 11.33
CA ASN A 96 12.15 14.46 10.10
C ASN A 96 11.56 15.24 8.89
N PRO A 97 12.25 16.28 8.40
CA PRO A 97 11.77 17.04 7.23
C PRO A 97 11.66 16.23 5.94
N LYS A 98 12.27 15.03 5.86
CA LYS A 98 12.28 14.17 4.67
C LYS A 98 11.11 13.18 4.61
N VAL A 99 10.48 12.85 5.75
CA VAL A 99 9.34 11.91 5.76
C VAL A 99 8.19 12.47 4.92
N LYS A 100 7.56 11.62 4.11
CA LYS A 100 6.30 11.95 3.43
C LYS A 100 5.13 11.74 4.38
N VAL A 101 4.26 12.71 4.49
CA VAL A 101 3.06 12.65 5.35
C VAL A 101 1.84 12.96 4.51
N LEU A 102 1.05 11.92 4.25
CA LEU A 102 -0.18 11.99 3.44
C LEU A 102 -1.41 12.04 4.35
N VAL A 103 -2.47 12.68 3.87
CA VAL A 103 -3.80 12.58 4.49
C VAL A 103 -4.55 11.38 3.94
N TYR A 104 -5.23 10.64 4.81
CA TYR A 104 -6.23 9.65 4.42
C TYR A 104 -7.47 10.35 3.85
N LYS A 105 -7.91 9.95 2.65
CA LYS A 105 -9.21 10.33 2.09
C LYS A 105 -9.85 9.14 1.41
N ASP A 106 -11.08 8.82 1.78
CA ASP A 106 -11.91 7.90 1.00
C ASP A 106 -12.27 8.51 -0.35
N PHE A 107 -12.05 7.73 -1.40
CA PHE A 107 -12.26 8.11 -2.79
C PHE A 107 -13.70 7.80 -3.24
N SER A 108 -14.34 6.80 -2.64
CA SER A 108 -15.63 6.24 -3.06
C SER A 108 -16.86 6.73 -2.28
N SER A 109 -16.70 7.29 -1.08
CA SER A 109 -17.83 7.62 -0.19
C SER A 109 -17.99 9.07 0.26
N ALA A 110 -19.21 9.39 0.70
CA ALA A 110 -19.49 10.37 1.75
C ALA A 110 -19.89 9.63 3.04
N ARG A 111 -19.67 10.23 4.22
CA ARG A 111 -19.86 9.57 5.52
C ARG A 111 -20.64 10.44 6.51
N ASN A 112 -21.53 9.82 7.30
CA ASN A 112 -22.29 10.50 8.37
C ASN A 112 -22.25 9.81 9.75
N TYR A 113 -21.16 9.08 10.03
CA TYR A 113 -20.88 8.57 11.38
C TYR A 113 -20.35 9.67 12.34
N PRO A 114 -20.38 9.45 13.68
CA PRO A 114 -19.81 10.39 14.64
C PRO A 114 -18.33 10.69 14.38
N GLY A 115 -17.99 11.95 14.13
CA GLY A 115 -16.64 12.38 13.75
C GLY A 115 -16.49 12.76 12.27
N ALA A 116 -17.31 12.18 11.38
CA ALA A 116 -17.51 12.73 10.03
C ALA A 116 -18.55 13.88 10.03
N VAL A 117 -19.44 13.90 11.03
CA VAL A 117 -20.47 14.92 11.24
C VAL A 117 -20.58 15.32 12.72
N VAL A 118 -21.14 16.50 12.98
CA VAL A 118 -21.52 17.03 14.30
C VAL A 118 -22.99 17.47 14.23
N GLY A 119 -23.91 16.60 14.64
CA GLY A 119 -25.32 16.76 14.31
C GLY A 119 -25.53 16.69 12.80
N ASP A 120 -26.35 17.58 12.23
CA ASP A 120 -26.67 17.63 10.79
C ASP A 120 -25.69 18.50 9.97
N VAL A 121 -24.45 18.62 10.47
CA VAL A 121 -23.38 19.45 9.89
C VAL A 121 -22.14 18.59 9.68
N ASP A 122 -21.57 18.68 8.48
CA ASP A 122 -20.31 18.01 8.13
C ASP A 122 -19.14 18.52 8.98
N ALA A 123 -18.27 17.61 9.42
CA ALA A 123 -17.08 17.98 10.21
C ALA A 123 -16.10 18.82 9.37
N PRO A 124 -15.32 19.73 9.99
CA PRO A 124 -14.35 20.58 9.26
C PRO A 124 -13.17 19.80 8.67
N PHE A 125 -12.87 18.63 9.21
CA PHE A 125 -11.87 17.69 8.71
C PHE A 125 -12.57 16.38 8.38
N LEU A 126 -12.82 16.15 7.09
CA LEU A 126 -13.55 14.98 6.62
C LEU A 126 -12.59 13.80 6.36
N PRO A 127 -13.02 12.55 6.62
CA PRO A 127 -12.32 11.36 6.13
C PRO A 127 -12.53 11.15 4.61
N THR A 128 -13.28 12.03 3.95
CA THR A 128 -13.65 12.03 2.53
C THR A 128 -13.29 13.37 1.89
N GLY A 129 -13.46 13.50 0.58
CA GLY A 129 -13.39 14.81 -0.10
C GLY A 129 -14.68 15.63 -0.03
N ILE A 130 -15.83 14.99 0.15
CA ILE A 130 -17.16 15.63 0.15
C ILE A 130 -17.96 15.21 1.39
N GLY A 131 -18.54 16.20 2.07
CA GLY A 131 -19.42 16.02 3.23
C GLY A 131 -20.79 15.47 2.84
N TYR A 132 -21.34 14.60 3.68
CA TYR A 132 -22.62 13.94 3.45
C TYR A 132 -23.77 14.95 3.39
N PHE A 133 -23.88 15.85 4.38
CA PHE A 133 -25.01 16.77 4.46
C PHE A 133 -24.94 17.88 3.42
N LYS A 134 -23.73 18.29 3.03
CA LYS A 134 -23.51 19.17 1.88
C LYS A 134 -23.97 18.50 0.58
N ALA A 135 -23.52 17.27 0.31
CA ALA A 135 -23.95 16.53 -0.88
C ALA A 135 -25.48 16.34 -0.88
N GLU A 136 -26.09 16.00 0.26
CA GLU A 136 -27.52 15.78 0.36
C GLU A 136 -28.37 17.02 0.04
N ARG A 137 -27.96 18.20 0.51
CA ARG A 137 -28.71 19.45 0.26
C ARG A 137 -28.47 20.02 -1.14
N GLU A 138 -27.23 19.96 -1.63
CA GLU A 138 -26.80 20.69 -2.82
C GLU A 138 -26.76 19.81 -4.07
N ASN A 139 -26.36 18.54 -3.94
CA ASN A 139 -26.13 17.62 -5.05
C ASN A 139 -26.58 16.18 -4.70
N PRO A 140 -27.86 15.93 -4.35
CA PRO A 140 -28.33 14.63 -3.90
C PRO A 140 -28.19 13.51 -4.95
N HIS A 141 -27.97 13.87 -6.22
CA HIS A 141 -27.68 12.95 -7.32
C HIS A 141 -26.28 12.32 -7.25
N TRP A 142 -25.36 12.87 -6.42
CA TRP A 142 -24.03 12.29 -6.21
C TRP A 142 -24.04 11.03 -5.34
N PHE A 143 -25.14 10.71 -4.66
CA PHE A 143 -25.29 9.43 -3.99
C PHE A 143 -25.65 8.36 -5.02
N ALA A 144 -24.86 7.29 -5.09
CA ALA A 144 -25.21 6.14 -5.90
C ALA A 144 -26.47 5.48 -5.35
N VAL A 145 -27.37 5.09 -6.25
CA VAL A 145 -28.64 4.44 -5.90
C VAL A 145 -28.82 3.12 -6.64
N ASP A 146 -29.53 2.19 -6.00
CA ASP A 146 -29.91 0.91 -6.59
C ASP A 146 -31.05 1.06 -7.63
N THR A 147 -31.39 -0.03 -8.32
CA THR A 147 -32.52 -0.09 -9.26
C THR A 147 -33.89 0.24 -8.65
N LYS A 148 -34.02 0.33 -7.33
CA LYS A 148 -35.23 0.74 -6.58
C LYS A 148 -35.18 2.20 -6.10
N ASN A 149 -34.08 2.91 -6.37
CA ASN A 149 -33.77 4.28 -5.92
C ASN A 149 -33.37 4.41 -4.42
N HIS A 150 -32.99 3.32 -3.75
CA HIS A 150 -32.38 3.41 -2.43
C HIS A 150 -30.91 3.82 -2.57
N ARG A 151 -30.42 4.71 -1.69
CA ARG A 151 -28.98 5.00 -1.60
C ARG A 151 -28.21 3.75 -1.20
N ILE A 152 -27.02 3.59 -1.78
CA ILE A 152 -26.16 2.44 -1.51
C ILE A 152 -25.29 2.74 -0.30
N GLU A 153 -25.58 2.04 0.80
CA GLU A 153 -24.81 2.05 2.04
C GLU A 153 -23.88 0.81 2.08
N TRP A 154 -22.75 0.92 2.78
CA TRP A 154 -21.83 -0.20 2.99
C TRP A 154 -22.35 -1.12 4.11
N ASN A 155 -22.72 -2.35 3.76
CA ASN A 155 -23.26 -3.34 4.71
C ASN A 155 -22.37 -3.62 5.93
N SER A 156 -21.05 -3.64 5.76
CA SER A 156 -20.09 -3.92 6.84
C SER A 156 -19.63 -2.68 7.60
N TYR A 157 -19.80 -1.50 7.01
CA TYR A 157 -19.45 -0.21 7.61
C TYR A 157 -20.61 0.77 7.41
N PRO A 158 -21.69 0.65 8.21
CA PRO A 158 -22.82 1.57 8.14
C PRO A 158 -22.37 3.04 8.17
N LYS A 159 -23.19 3.91 7.59
CA LYS A 159 -22.95 5.34 7.40
C LYS A 159 -21.81 5.69 6.44
N HIS A 160 -21.36 4.73 5.63
CA HIS A 160 -20.54 4.94 4.43
C HIS A 160 -21.43 4.79 3.20
N TRP A 161 -21.53 5.83 2.40
CA TRP A 161 -22.46 5.92 1.28
C TRP A 161 -21.69 5.99 -0.03
N GLN A 162 -21.90 5.01 -0.91
CA GLN A 162 -21.25 4.99 -2.22
C GLN A 162 -21.67 6.23 -3.01
N MET A 163 -20.69 6.98 -3.51
CA MET A 163 -20.91 8.14 -4.36
C MET A 163 -20.84 7.74 -5.84
N THR A 164 -21.37 8.57 -6.72
CA THR A 164 -21.29 8.40 -8.17
C THR A 164 -19.88 8.75 -8.66
N VAL A 165 -18.92 7.84 -8.45
CA VAL A 165 -17.50 8.03 -8.82
C VAL A 165 -17.28 8.19 -10.34
N TRP A 166 -18.30 7.93 -11.14
CA TRP A 166 -18.38 8.15 -12.59
C TRP A 166 -18.99 9.50 -13.01
N ASP A 167 -19.48 10.32 -12.07
CA ASP A 167 -20.04 11.65 -12.35
C ASP A 167 -18.92 12.71 -12.37
N PRO A 168 -18.63 13.37 -13.50
CA PRO A 168 -17.55 14.34 -13.60
C PRO A 168 -17.68 15.54 -12.67
N ALA A 169 -18.90 15.93 -12.27
CA ALA A 169 -19.13 17.00 -11.31
C ALA A 169 -18.74 16.58 -9.90
N TYR A 170 -19.08 15.35 -9.49
CA TYR A 170 -18.61 14.76 -8.23
C TYR A 170 -17.07 14.61 -8.24
N GLN A 171 -16.51 14.04 -9.30
CA GLN A 171 -15.06 13.85 -9.45
C GLN A 171 -14.31 15.18 -9.27
N LYS A 172 -14.76 16.24 -9.97
CA LYS A 172 -14.15 17.57 -9.87
C LYS A 172 -14.34 18.16 -8.47
N ALA A 173 -15.53 18.08 -7.89
CA ALA A 173 -15.81 18.65 -6.57
C ALA A 173 -14.95 18.02 -5.46
N TRP A 174 -14.81 16.70 -5.46
CA TRP A 174 -13.90 15.99 -4.54
C TRP A 174 -12.45 16.42 -4.76
N SER A 175 -12.01 16.48 -6.03
CA SER A 175 -10.63 16.83 -6.38
C SER A 175 -10.25 18.26 -5.97
N ASP A 176 -11.13 19.23 -6.24
CA ASP A 176 -10.95 20.62 -5.81
C ASP A 176 -10.89 20.73 -4.27
N ALA A 177 -11.82 20.08 -3.57
CA ALA A 177 -11.92 20.14 -2.11
C ALA A 177 -10.73 19.50 -1.39
N VAL A 178 -10.32 18.30 -1.83
CA VAL A 178 -9.16 17.60 -1.29
C VAL A 178 -7.87 18.35 -1.60
N THR A 179 -7.67 18.83 -2.83
CA THR A 179 -6.49 19.62 -3.18
C THR A 179 -6.39 20.89 -2.33
N ALA A 180 -7.51 21.59 -2.11
CA ALA A 180 -7.56 22.76 -1.25
C ALA A 180 -7.18 22.46 0.21
N GLU A 181 -7.64 21.34 0.79
CA GLU A 181 -7.24 20.91 2.13
C GLU A 181 -5.76 20.52 2.21
N VAL A 182 -5.27 19.71 1.26
CA VAL A 182 -3.87 19.26 1.18
C VAL A 182 -2.91 20.44 1.09
N VAL A 183 -3.24 21.46 0.31
CA VAL A 183 -2.46 22.71 0.21
C VAL A 183 -2.56 23.53 1.50
N ARG A 184 -3.77 23.71 2.06
CA ARG A 184 -4.02 24.57 3.23
C ARG A 184 -3.35 24.05 4.52
N GLU A 185 -3.44 22.75 4.77
CA GLU A 185 -2.92 22.14 6.00
C GLU A 185 -1.43 21.75 5.91
N GLY A 186 -0.88 21.68 4.70
CA GLY A 186 0.54 21.37 4.47
C GLY A 186 0.89 19.88 4.34
N TRP A 187 -0.10 19.02 4.03
CA TRP A 187 0.14 17.61 3.69
C TRP A 187 1.01 17.48 2.42
N ASP A 188 1.81 16.43 2.29
CA ASP A 188 2.56 16.17 1.03
C ASP A 188 1.64 15.68 -0.09
N GLY A 189 0.48 15.12 0.25
CA GLY A 189 -0.47 14.54 -0.68
C GLY A 189 -1.52 13.68 0.03
N VAL A 190 -2.10 12.73 -0.70
CA VAL A 190 -3.25 11.94 -0.30
C VAL A 190 -2.98 10.45 -0.49
N LEU A 191 -3.33 9.64 0.52
CA LEU A 191 -3.68 8.24 0.26
C LEU A 191 -5.18 8.17 0.01
N ALA A 192 -5.56 7.84 -1.22
CA ALA A 192 -6.93 7.79 -1.70
C ALA A 192 -7.48 6.36 -1.52
N ASP A 193 -8.18 6.14 -0.42
CA ASP A 193 -8.68 4.82 -0.05
C ASP A 193 -9.91 4.41 -0.86
N ASN A 194 -10.16 3.10 -0.95
CA ASN A 194 -11.34 2.53 -1.62
C ASN A 194 -11.44 2.84 -3.13
N ASP A 195 -10.33 2.70 -3.87
CA ASP A 195 -10.34 2.60 -5.34
C ASP A 195 -10.88 1.22 -5.77
N PHE A 196 -12.21 1.09 -5.66
CA PHE A 196 -12.91 -0.17 -5.82
C PHE A 196 -13.10 -0.59 -7.29
N SER A 197 -12.93 -1.90 -7.53
CA SER A 197 -13.18 -2.53 -8.84
C SER A 197 -14.62 -3.04 -9.01
N SER A 198 -15.38 -3.11 -7.91
CA SER A 198 -16.67 -3.77 -7.81
C SER A 198 -17.56 -3.17 -6.72
N LEU A 199 -18.88 -3.12 -6.96
CA LEU A 199 -19.88 -2.65 -5.99
C LEU A 199 -20.02 -3.59 -4.78
N LYS A 200 -19.67 -4.87 -4.95
CA LYS A 200 -19.87 -5.94 -3.96
C LYS A 200 -19.24 -5.64 -2.59
N TYR A 201 -18.25 -4.75 -2.55
CA TYR A 201 -17.64 -4.29 -1.30
C TYR A 201 -18.66 -3.53 -0.44
N TYR A 202 -19.43 -2.61 -1.04
CA TYR A 202 -20.54 -1.92 -0.36
C TYR A 202 -21.75 -2.84 -0.19
N SER A 203 -22.26 -3.38 -1.31
CA SER A 203 -23.57 -4.01 -1.37
C SER A 203 -23.70 -5.00 -2.54
N SER A 204 -24.59 -5.98 -2.39
CA SER A 204 -24.99 -6.91 -3.47
C SER A 204 -26.09 -6.34 -4.39
N ALA A 205 -26.41 -5.05 -4.26
CA ALA A 205 -27.33 -4.33 -5.13
C ALA A 205 -26.79 -4.20 -6.58
N VAL A 206 -27.66 -3.75 -7.48
CA VAL A 206 -27.32 -3.38 -8.87
C VAL A 206 -27.54 -1.87 -9.01
N LEU A 207 -26.58 -1.16 -9.60
CA LEU A 207 -26.66 0.29 -9.84
C LEU A 207 -27.86 0.63 -10.73
N LYS A 208 -28.56 1.72 -10.39
CA LYS A 208 -29.59 2.29 -11.25
C LYS A 208 -29.02 2.62 -12.63
N GLY A 209 -29.69 2.12 -13.67
CA GLY A 209 -29.28 2.32 -15.06
C GLY A 209 -28.29 1.27 -15.58
N THR A 210 -28.02 0.22 -14.81
CA THR A 210 -27.26 -0.96 -15.27
C THR A 210 -28.14 -2.22 -15.26
N GLU A 211 -27.85 -3.18 -16.13
CA GLU A 211 -28.61 -4.42 -16.24
C GLU A 211 -28.32 -5.41 -15.10
N ASP A 212 -27.05 -5.52 -14.69
CA ASP A 212 -26.59 -6.47 -13.68
C ASP A 212 -25.36 -5.98 -12.88
N ALA A 213 -24.84 -6.85 -12.01
CA ALA A 213 -23.66 -6.56 -11.19
C ALA A 213 -22.36 -6.42 -12.01
N ALA A 214 -22.22 -7.12 -13.14
CA ALA A 214 -21.03 -7.02 -13.98
C ALA A 214 -20.98 -5.67 -14.70
N GLU A 215 -22.13 -5.13 -15.11
CA GLU A 215 -22.22 -3.77 -15.61
C GLU A 215 -22.09 -2.71 -14.51
N SER A 216 -22.67 -2.94 -13.32
CA SER A 216 -22.43 -2.08 -12.14
C SER A 216 -20.94 -1.91 -11.86
N ASP A 217 -20.22 -3.03 -11.83
CA ASP A 217 -18.78 -3.06 -11.61
C ASP A 217 -17.99 -2.41 -12.78
N ARG A 218 -18.50 -2.50 -14.02
CA ARG A 218 -17.92 -1.80 -15.18
C ARG A 218 -18.02 -0.28 -15.04
N VAL A 219 -19.19 0.22 -14.66
CA VAL A 219 -19.42 1.66 -14.43
C VAL A 219 -18.53 2.19 -13.31
N ILE A 220 -18.32 1.42 -12.24
CA ILE A 220 -17.41 1.78 -11.16
C ILE A 220 -15.96 1.84 -11.63
N ARG A 221 -15.46 0.83 -12.37
CA ARG A 221 -14.09 0.85 -12.90
C ARG A 221 -13.85 2.03 -13.83
N GLU A 222 -14.66 2.19 -14.86
CA GLU A 222 -14.53 3.31 -15.82
C GLU A 222 -14.66 4.68 -15.12
N GLY A 223 -15.49 4.77 -14.08
CA GLY A 223 -15.58 5.92 -13.19
C GLY A 223 -14.29 6.19 -12.43
N MET A 224 -13.70 5.18 -11.78
CA MET A 224 -12.43 5.32 -11.05
C MET A 224 -11.26 5.65 -11.98
N ASP A 225 -11.18 5.07 -13.18
CA ASP A 225 -10.13 5.37 -14.16
C ASP A 225 -10.12 6.87 -14.53
N THR A 226 -11.31 7.45 -14.74
CA THR A 226 -11.48 8.88 -15.06
C THR A 226 -11.33 9.77 -13.82
N PHE A 227 -11.79 9.33 -12.65
CA PHE A 227 -11.66 10.07 -11.40
C PHE A 227 -10.21 10.17 -10.94
N LEU A 228 -9.44 9.08 -11.02
CA LEU A 228 -8.00 9.10 -10.75
C LEU A 228 -7.27 10.11 -11.63
N THR A 229 -7.69 10.25 -12.89
CA THR A 229 -7.18 11.28 -13.79
C THR A 229 -7.47 12.68 -13.25
N THR A 230 -8.73 12.96 -12.92
CA THR A 230 -9.17 14.26 -12.41
C THR A 230 -8.50 14.64 -11.08
N ALA A 231 -8.40 13.69 -10.15
CA ALA A 231 -7.77 13.90 -8.84
C ALA A 231 -6.25 14.02 -8.92
N GLY A 232 -5.60 13.16 -9.71
CA GLY A 232 -4.15 13.15 -9.87
C GLY A 232 -3.65 14.40 -10.56
N ASP A 233 -4.28 14.83 -11.65
CA ASP A 233 -3.91 16.07 -12.35
C ASP A 233 -4.09 17.31 -11.46
N ALA A 234 -5.14 17.35 -10.63
CA ALA A 234 -5.38 18.44 -9.68
C ALA A 234 -4.30 18.50 -8.58
N LEU A 235 -3.96 17.36 -7.98
CA LEU A 235 -2.93 17.27 -6.94
C LEU A 235 -1.53 17.53 -7.50
N HIS A 236 -1.16 16.93 -8.63
CA HIS A 236 0.13 17.15 -9.29
C HIS A 236 0.34 18.61 -9.70
N LYS A 237 -0.70 19.27 -10.23
CA LYS A 237 -0.67 20.71 -10.52
C LYS A 237 -0.44 21.58 -9.29
N ALA A 238 -0.84 21.10 -8.10
CA ALA A 238 -0.56 21.74 -6.81
C ALA A 238 0.78 21.29 -6.17
N GLY A 239 1.55 20.44 -6.84
CA GLY A 239 2.81 19.88 -6.31
C GLY A 239 2.59 18.85 -5.19
N LYS A 240 1.48 18.10 -5.24
CA LYS A 240 1.02 17.17 -4.20
C LYS A 240 0.89 15.74 -4.74
N MET A 241 1.12 14.78 -3.86
CA MET A 241 1.10 13.36 -4.21
C MET A 241 -0.32 12.76 -4.24
N LEU A 242 -0.56 11.78 -5.11
CA LEU A 242 -1.72 10.89 -5.09
C LEU A 242 -1.27 9.42 -5.09
N ILE A 243 -1.71 8.65 -4.09
CA ILE A 243 -1.52 7.20 -3.99
C ILE A 243 -2.86 6.52 -3.69
N PRO A 244 -3.54 5.83 -4.63
CA PRO A 244 -4.74 5.07 -4.35
C PRO A 244 -4.47 3.73 -3.62
N ASN A 245 -5.42 3.27 -2.79
CA ASN A 245 -5.54 1.87 -2.34
C ASN A 245 -6.28 1.06 -3.41
N VAL A 246 -5.53 0.39 -4.29
CA VAL A 246 -6.06 -0.21 -5.53
C VAL A 246 -6.59 -1.60 -5.24
N SER A 247 -7.91 -1.73 -5.17
CA SER A 247 -8.52 -3.05 -5.04
C SER A 247 -8.41 -3.89 -6.32
N GLU A 248 -8.30 -5.20 -6.12
CA GLU A 248 -8.49 -6.24 -7.13
C GLU A 248 -7.69 -6.05 -8.44
N SER A 249 -6.50 -5.45 -8.38
CA SER A 249 -5.71 -5.15 -9.58
C SER A 249 -5.39 -6.42 -10.39
N HIS A 250 -5.24 -7.57 -9.72
CA HIS A 250 -5.11 -8.89 -10.34
C HIS A 250 -6.25 -9.30 -11.31
N LEU A 251 -7.45 -8.74 -11.20
CA LEU A 251 -8.59 -9.07 -12.08
C LEU A 251 -8.48 -8.43 -13.47
N THR A 252 -7.84 -7.25 -13.58
CA THR A 252 -7.82 -6.47 -14.83
C THR A 252 -6.37 -6.11 -15.19
N ALA A 253 -5.89 -6.64 -16.32
CA ALA A 253 -4.55 -6.34 -16.83
C ALA A 253 -4.36 -4.83 -17.05
N GLY A 254 -3.28 -4.27 -16.51
CA GLY A 254 -2.97 -2.85 -16.61
C GLY A 254 -3.57 -1.99 -15.50
N ARG A 255 -4.45 -2.51 -14.63
CA ARG A 255 -5.09 -1.71 -13.56
C ARG A 255 -4.07 -1.19 -12.56
N TRP A 256 -3.13 -2.02 -12.10
CA TRP A 256 -2.07 -1.53 -11.20
C TRP A 256 -1.26 -0.43 -11.88
N THR A 257 -0.80 -0.68 -13.12
CA THR A 257 0.02 0.25 -13.90
C THR A 257 -0.68 1.59 -14.16
N ALA A 258 -1.97 1.56 -14.49
CA ALA A 258 -2.75 2.76 -14.75
C ALA A 258 -3.05 3.55 -13.47
N HIS A 259 -3.23 2.88 -12.33
CA HIS A 259 -3.59 3.51 -11.07
C HIS A 259 -2.38 3.98 -10.24
N SER A 260 -1.20 3.35 -10.42
CA SER A 260 0.04 3.76 -9.77
C SER A 260 0.78 4.92 -10.46
N ARG A 261 0.26 5.43 -11.59
CA ARG A 261 0.99 6.31 -12.53
C ARG A 261 1.35 7.72 -12.02
N TYR A 262 0.75 8.17 -10.92
CA TYR A 262 0.99 9.51 -10.36
C TYR A 262 2.19 9.48 -9.42
N ASP A 263 1.99 9.00 -8.18
CA ASP A 263 3.08 8.85 -7.22
C ASP A 263 3.25 7.41 -6.73
N GLY A 264 2.34 6.50 -7.05
CA GLY A 264 2.37 5.13 -6.55
C GLY A 264 0.99 4.55 -6.34
N ALA A 265 0.94 3.35 -5.77
CA ALA A 265 -0.29 2.67 -5.37
C ALA A 265 -0.07 1.85 -4.09
N MET A 266 -1.17 1.53 -3.41
CA MET A 266 -1.22 0.74 -2.19
C MET A 266 -2.01 -0.56 -2.41
N GLU A 267 -1.57 -1.66 -1.78
CA GLU A 267 -2.28 -2.94 -1.71
C GLU A 267 -2.34 -3.41 -0.25
N GLU A 268 -3.56 -3.40 0.30
CA GLU A 268 -3.86 -3.59 1.72
C GLU A 268 -3.76 -5.05 2.21
N ASN A 269 -3.89 -6.01 1.29
CA ASN A 269 -3.92 -7.45 1.55
C ASN A 269 -2.79 -8.17 0.78
N PHE A 270 -1.61 -7.56 0.76
CA PHE A 270 -0.45 -8.01 0.00
C PHE A 270 0.14 -9.33 0.51
N GLY A 271 0.64 -10.14 -0.42
CA GLY A 271 1.50 -11.30 -0.15
C GLY A 271 0.78 -12.59 0.28
N LEU A 272 -0.42 -12.52 0.87
CA LEU A 272 -1.03 -13.65 1.60
C LEU A 272 -2.47 -14.03 1.21
N ARG A 273 -3.03 -13.46 0.15
CA ARG A 273 -4.30 -13.94 -0.42
C ARG A 273 -4.12 -15.39 -0.90
N ASP A 274 -4.71 -16.37 -0.22
CA ASP A 274 -4.71 -17.78 -0.64
C ASP A 274 -5.97 -18.06 -1.49
N THR A 275 -5.82 -18.90 -2.53
CA THR A 275 -6.95 -19.44 -3.30
C THR A 275 -7.63 -20.65 -2.65
N GLY A 276 -7.35 -20.94 -1.37
CA GLY A 276 -7.81 -22.13 -0.65
C GLY A 276 -7.02 -23.39 -0.99
N THR A 277 -5.84 -23.24 -1.60
CA THR A 277 -4.99 -24.33 -2.10
C THR A 277 -3.55 -24.22 -1.61
N GLY A 278 -3.25 -23.29 -0.70
CA GLY A 278 -1.89 -22.95 -0.27
C GLY A 278 -1.10 -22.13 -1.31
N GLU A 279 -1.76 -21.62 -2.35
CA GLU A 279 -1.14 -20.83 -3.41
C GLU A 279 -1.37 -19.34 -3.22
N LEU A 280 -0.31 -18.54 -3.31
CA LEU A 280 -0.38 -17.10 -3.10
C LEU A 280 -0.90 -16.39 -4.36
N LEU A 281 -2.13 -15.88 -4.30
CA LEU A 281 -2.83 -15.17 -5.38
C LEU A 281 -2.04 -13.95 -5.87
N THR A 282 -1.26 -13.29 -5.02
CA THR A 282 -0.35 -12.19 -5.36
C THR A 282 0.59 -12.53 -6.53
N PHE A 283 0.94 -13.81 -6.70
CA PHE A 283 1.82 -14.31 -7.77
C PHE A 283 1.06 -14.84 -8.99
N LYS A 284 -0.28 -14.80 -8.97
CA LYS A 284 -1.16 -15.19 -10.08
C LYS A 284 -1.60 -13.95 -10.86
N GLY A 285 -2.00 -14.13 -12.11
CA GLY A 285 -2.50 -13.05 -12.96
C GLY A 285 -1.43 -12.05 -13.41
N ASN A 286 -1.82 -10.78 -13.54
CA ASN A 286 -0.95 -9.72 -14.07
C ASN A 286 -0.39 -8.78 -12.99
N GLU A 287 -1.06 -8.65 -11.83
CA GLU A 287 -0.63 -7.87 -10.66
C GLU A 287 0.85 -8.08 -10.33
N TRP A 288 1.32 -9.33 -10.19
CA TRP A 288 2.75 -9.62 -9.95
C TRP A 288 3.71 -9.05 -11.01
N LYS A 289 3.29 -9.09 -12.27
CA LYS A 289 4.12 -8.59 -13.39
C LYS A 289 4.18 -7.07 -13.36
N GLU A 290 3.05 -6.43 -13.09
CA GLU A 290 2.93 -4.97 -13.01
C GLU A 290 3.68 -4.42 -11.80
N LEU A 291 3.50 -5.02 -10.62
CA LEU A 291 4.29 -4.73 -9.41
C LEU A 291 5.80 -4.84 -9.67
N ARG A 292 6.26 -5.93 -10.32
CA ARG A 292 7.68 -6.09 -10.69
C ARG A 292 8.15 -5.05 -11.70
N SER A 293 7.32 -4.67 -12.67
CA SER A 293 7.66 -3.62 -13.65
C SER A 293 7.78 -2.25 -12.98
N GLN A 294 6.84 -1.88 -12.11
CA GLN A 294 6.89 -0.62 -11.36
C GLN A 294 8.07 -0.58 -10.39
N ALA A 295 8.36 -1.68 -9.69
CA ALA A 295 9.55 -1.80 -8.85
C ALA A 295 10.87 -1.68 -9.65
N ALA A 296 10.90 -2.18 -10.89
CA ALA A 296 12.06 -2.05 -11.77
C ALA A 296 12.23 -0.64 -12.35
N LEU A 297 11.14 0.10 -12.57
CA LEU A 297 11.18 1.53 -12.92
C LEU A 297 11.66 2.37 -11.73
N GLY A 298 11.23 2.04 -10.51
CA GLY A 298 11.70 2.70 -9.29
C GLY A 298 11.36 4.19 -9.21
N GLU A 299 10.32 4.63 -9.91
CA GLU A 299 9.87 6.05 -9.99
C GLU A 299 8.72 6.36 -9.03
N THR A 300 7.93 5.35 -8.64
CA THR A 300 6.69 5.51 -7.86
C THR A 300 6.65 4.59 -6.64
N TRP A 301 5.91 4.98 -5.60
CA TRP A 301 5.74 4.24 -4.36
C TRP A 301 4.91 2.95 -4.56
N LEU A 302 5.48 1.84 -4.09
CA LEU A 302 4.73 0.59 -3.89
C LEU A 302 4.51 0.44 -2.39
N LEU A 303 3.29 0.76 -1.92
CA LEU A 303 2.92 0.70 -0.51
C LEU A 303 2.19 -0.61 -0.21
N LEU A 304 2.84 -1.50 0.53
CA LEU A 304 2.35 -2.87 0.70
C LEU A 304 1.97 -3.08 2.17
N ILE A 305 0.74 -3.53 2.45
CA ILE A 305 0.33 -4.01 3.78
C ILE A 305 0.13 -5.51 3.75
N THR A 306 0.65 -6.20 4.75
CA THR A 306 0.30 -7.60 5.04
C THR A 306 -0.30 -7.68 6.44
N HIS A 307 -1.53 -8.17 6.58
CA HIS A 307 -2.10 -8.46 7.90
C HIS A 307 -1.36 -9.61 8.59
N THR A 308 -0.66 -9.30 9.69
CA THR A 308 0.26 -10.21 10.37
C THR A 308 -0.38 -10.86 11.59
N LYS A 309 -0.97 -12.04 11.39
CA LYS A 309 -1.51 -12.87 12.50
C LYS A 309 -0.44 -13.64 13.26
N GLY A 310 0.77 -13.75 12.71
CA GLY A 310 1.90 -14.46 13.28
C GLY A 310 3.17 -14.32 12.44
N ALA A 311 4.24 -14.97 12.90
CA ALA A 311 5.58 -14.85 12.31
C ALA A 311 5.69 -15.40 10.88
N ARG A 312 4.78 -16.28 10.44
CA ARG A 312 4.70 -16.73 9.04
C ARG A 312 4.21 -15.59 8.15
N GLU A 313 3.11 -14.98 8.54
CA GLU A 313 2.45 -13.92 7.77
C GLU A 313 3.40 -12.72 7.59
N GLU A 314 4.08 -12.34 8.68
CA GLU A 314 5.12 -11.31 8.70
C GLU A 314 6.29 -11.62 7.74
N ARG A 315 6.82 -12.85 7.83
CA ARG A 315 7.94 -13.31 6.99
C ARG A 315 7.59 -13.35 5.51
N VAL A 316 6.41 -13.88 5.16
CA VAL A 316 5.95 -13.96 3.77
C VAL A 316 5.66 -12.57 3.21
N GLY A 317 5.02 -11.69 3.97
CA GLY A 317 4.78 -10.30 3.56
C GLY A 317 6.08 -9.57 3.23
N TYR A 318 7.01 -9.54 4.18
CA TYR A 318 8.30 -8.87 4.01
C TYR A 318 9.14 -9.49 2.87
N ALA A 319 9.26 -10.82 2.81
CA ALA A 319 10.03 -11.50 1.76
C ALA A 319 9.42 -11.27 0.37
N THR A 320 8.08 -11.24 0.25
CA THR A 320 7.40 -10.93 -1.02
C THR A 320 7.63 -9.48 -1.44
N ALA A 321 7.64 -8.54 -0.49
CA ALA A 321 7.99 -7.15 -0.77
C ALA A 321 9.47 -7.00 -1.16
N ALA A 322 10.38 -7.78 -0.57
CA ALA A 322 11.80 -7.77 -0.91
C ALA A 322 12.07 -8.30 -2.34
N LEU A 323 11.28 -9.24 -2.85
CA LEU A 323 11.34 -9.58 -4.28
C LEU A 323 11.06 -8.36 -5.18
N LEU A 324 10.26 -7.39 -4.71
CA LEU A 324 9.98 -6.09 -5.35
C LEU A 324 10.96 -4.97 -4.94
N ALA A 325 12.19 -5.28 -4.54
CA ALA A 325 13.21 -4.29 -4.16
C ALA A 325 13.42 -3.18 -5.23
N SER A 326 13.33 -1.93 -4.75
CA SER A 326 13.13 -0.65 -5.44
C SER A 326 13.42 0.49 -4.43
N PRO A 327 13.83 1.71 -4.83
CA PRO A 327 13.99 2.81 -3.88
C PRO A 327 12.68 3.27 -3.22
N HIS A 328 11.53 2.87 -3.77
CA HIS A 328 10.20 3.31 -3.33
C HIS A 328 9.23 2.14 -2.97
N THR A 329 9.73 0.90 -2.87
CA THR A 329 8.94 -0.19 -2.28
C THR A 329 9.00 -0.11 -0.76
N CYS A 330 7.88 0.20 -0.11
CA CYS A 330 7.76 0.06 1.34
C CYS A 330 6.74 -1.04 1.70
N TRP A 331 6.97 -1.68 2.85
CA TRP A 331 6.08 -2.69 3.41
C TRP A 331 5.76 -2.39 4.87
N SER A 332 4.55 -2.73 5.30
CA SER A 332 4.12 -2.74 6.70
C SER A 332 3.47 -4.07 7.04
N GLY A 333 3.83 -4.64 8.18
CA GLY A 333 2.93 -5.57 8.86
C GLY A 333 1.77 -4.78 9.46
N ALA A 334 0.59 -5.38 9.54
CA ALA A 334 -0.56 -4.84 10.25
C ALA A 334 -1.05 -5.86 11.29
N THR A 335 -0.71 -5.62 12.55
CA THR A 335 -1.05 -6.49 13.70
C THR A 335 -2.47 -6.26 14.20
N THR A 336 -3.01 -5.07 13.98
CA THR A 336 -4.37 -4.66 14.36
C THR A 336 -5.27 -4.48 13.13
N LYS A 337 -6.58 -4.52 13.32
CA LYS A 337 -7.58 -4.29 12.23
C LYS A 337 -7.81 -2.80 11.93
N ASP A 338 -7.40 -1.93 12.84
CA ASP A 338 -7.67 -0.49 12.81
C ASP A 338 -6.40 0.36 12.64
N TYR A 339 -5.26 -0.29 12.43
CA TYR A 339 -3.96 0.33 12.16
C TYR A 339 -3.51 1.37 13.21
N ARG A 340 -3.97 1.24 14.46
CA ARG A 340 -3.64 2.18 15.56
C ARG A 340 -2.15 2.21 15.93
N ASN A 341 -1.39 1.16 15.61
CA ASN A 341 0.01 1.01 16.00
C ASN A 341 0.96 1.38 14.84
N PRO A 342 2.09 2.07 15.10
CA PRO A 342 3.22 2.10 14.20
C PRO A 342 3.96 0.75 14.26
N ASP A 343 3.40 -0.26 13.60
CA ASP A 343 3.98 -1.61 13.55
C ASP A 343 5.34 -1.60 12.84
N TRP A 344 6.35 -2.22 13.47
CA TRP A 344 7.70 -2.36 12.92
C TRP A 344 8.19 -3.79 13.08
N SER A 345 8.65 -4.37 11.97
CA SER A 345 9.11 -5.74 11.90
C SER A 345 10.62 -5.83 12.12
N ARG A 346 11.04 -6.85 12.87
CA ARG A 346 12.43 -7.30 12.93
C ARG A 346 13.06 -7.58 11.55
N TYR A 347 12.25 -7.91 10.54
CA TYR A 347 12.76 -8.09 9.17
C TYR A 347 13.16 -6.75 8.53
N GLN A 348 12.58 -5.62 8.95
CA GLN A 348 13.03 -4.28 8.53
C GLN A 348 14.36 -3.88 9.18
N GLU A 349 14.76 -4.55 10.27
CA GLU A 349 16.07 -4.43 10.93
C GLU A 349 17.13 -5.39 10.35
N SER A 350 16.75 -6.25 9.39
CA SER A 350 17.63 -7.27 8.80
C SER A 350 18.84 -6.73 8.03
N ASN A 351 18.82 -5.45 7.67
CA ASN A 351 19.87 -4.78 6.88
C ASN A 351 20.22 -5.50 5.56
N LEU A 352 19.23 -6.11 4.87
CA LEU A 352 19.43 -6.73 3.56
C LEU A 352 20.16 -5.80 2.57
N GLY A 353 19.82 -4.51 2.54
CA GLY A 353 20.51 -3.50 1.75
C GLY A 353 20.08 -3.47 0.28
N GLU A 354 21.02 -3.43 -0.65
CA GLU A 354 20.77 -3.33 -2.10
C GLU A 354 20.66 -4.74 -2.71
N ALA A 355 19.68 -4.97 -3.58
CA ALA A 355 19.55 -6.23 -4.30
C ALA A 355 20.61 -6.33 -5.39
N VAL A 356 21.42 -7.39 -5.37
CA VAL A 356 22.53 -7.59 -6.32
C VAL A 356 22.10 -8.25 -7.63
N GLU A 357 20.82 -8.60 -7.74
CA GLU A 357 20.20 -9.26 -8.89
C GLU A 357 18.70 -8.90 -8.98
N THR A 358 18.05 -9.26 -10.09
CA THR A 358 16.59 -9.24 -10.23
C THR A 358 15.95 -10.41 -9.47
N ALA A 359 14.69 -10.28 -9.04
CA ALA A 359 13.94 -11.43 -8.55
C ALA A 359 13.78 -12.50 -9.64
N ASN A 360 14.26 -13.70 -9.36
CA ASN A 360 14.26 -14.85 -10.27
C ASN A 360 13.12 -15.81 -9.92
N ARG A 361 12.72 -16.66 -10.88
CA ARG A 361 11.78 -17.76 -10.65
C ARG A 361 12.45 -19.09 -10.97
N LEU A 362 12.60 -19.92 -9.95
CA LEU A 362 13.24 -21.23 -10.05
C LEU A 362 12.31 -22.25 -10.75
N PRO A 363 12.84 -23.37 -11.28
CA PRO A 363 12.03 -24.43 -11.90
C PRO A 363 10.97 -25.05 -10.96
N SER A 364 11.19 -24.96 -9.64
CA SER A 364 10.22 -25.37 -8.60
C SER A 364 9.03 -24.41 -8.46
N GLY A 365 9.07 -23.24 -9.09
CA GLY A 365 8.07 -22.18 -8.95
C GLY A 365 8.34 -21.19 -7.80
N VAL A 366 9.31 -21.49 -6.94
CA VAL A 366 9.84 -20.57 -5.91
C VAL A 366 10.43 -19.33 -6.58
N TRP A 367 10.23 -18.17 -5.97
CA TRP A 367 10.89 -16.93 -6.35
C TRP A 367 11.98 -16.58 -5.34
N ASP A 368 13.12 -16.09 -5.80
CA ASP A 368 14.23 -15.69 -4.93
C ASP A 368 14.96 -14.43 -5.40
N ARG A 369 15.70 -13.81 -4.47
CA ARG A 369 16.52 -12.62 -4.73
C ARG A 369 17.63 -12.48 -3.69
N ARG A 370 18.88 -12.30 -4.15
CA ARG A 370 20.04 -11.93 -3.33
C ARG A 370 20.13 -10.42 -3.09
N PHE A 371 20.69 -10.09 -1.94
CA PHE A 371 21.02 -8.74 -1.50
C PHE A 371 22.45 -8.68 -0.95
N THR A 372 22.99 -7.47 -0.83
CA THR A 372 24.32 -7.21 -0.22
C THR A 372 24.47 -7.79 1.19
N GLY A 373 23.38 -7.82 1.96
CA GLY A 373 23.32 -8.31 3.34
C GLY A 373 22.52 -9.60 3.53
N GLY A 374 22.11 -10.30 2.46
CA GLY A 374 21.33 -11.54 2.62
C GLY A 374 20.63 -12.08 1.37
N TYR A 375 19.57 -12.84 1.60
CA TYR A 375 18.81 -13.56 0.58
C TYR A 375 17.37 -13.77 1.04
N VAL A 376 16.42 -13.62 0.13
CA VAL A 376 15.00 -13.98 0.35
C VAL A 376 14.55 -15.00 -0.66
N ALA A 377 13.67 -15.91 -0.23
CA ALA A 377 12.95 -16.79 -1.13
C ALA A 377 11.51 -16.98 -0.66
N VAL A 378 10.56 -16.98 -1.61
CA VAL A 378 9.12 -17.16 -1.38
C VAL A 378 8.64 -18.31 -2.25
N ASN A 379 7.94 -19.27 -1.65
CA ASN A 379 7.27 -20.36 -2.34
C ASN A 379 5.77 -20.04 -2.51
N PRO A 380 5.34 -19.47 -3.65
CA PRO A 380 3.92 -19.15 -3.85
C PRO A 380 3.07 -20.36 -4.28
N THR A 381 3.65 -21.56 -4.34
CA THR A 381 2.98 -22.77 -4.85
C THR A 381 2.31 -23.55 -3.73
N GLY A 382 1.30 -24.36 -4.07
CA GLY A 382 0.56 -25.21 -3.14
C GLY A 382 1.32 -26.48 -2.70
N LYS A 383 2.64 -26.53 -2.87
CA LYS A 383 3.49 -27.68 -2.51
C LYS A 383 4.80 -27.20 -1.89
N ALA A 384 5.34 -27.97 -0.96
CA ALA A 384 6.68 -27.71 -0.43
C ALA A 384 7.74 -27.82 -1.54
N ALA A 385 8.76 -26.96 -1.49
CA ALA A 385 9.83 -26.90 -2.46
C ALA A 385 11.20 -26.81 -1.79
N ARG A 386 12.19 -27.52 -2.32
CA ARG A 386 13.59 -27.43 -1.85
C ARG A 386 14.38 -26.43 -2.68
N ILE A 387 15.22 -25.64 -2.02
CA ILE A 387 16.16 -24.71 -2.62
C ILE A 387 17.53 -24.81 -1.95
N THR A 388 18.56 -24.33 -2.63
CA THR A 388 19.91 -24.16 -2.09
C THR A 388 20.20 -22.67 -1.99
N PRO A 389 20.12 -22.06 -0.79
CA PRO A 389 20.47 -20.66 -0.61
C PRO A 389 21.98 -20.43 -0.80
N PRO A 390 22.43 -19.17 -0.96
CA PRO A 390 23.86 -18.86 -0.92
C PRO A 390 24.52 -19.34 0.39
N PRO A 391 25.75 -19.87 0.35
CA PRO A 391 26.43 -20.38 1.54
C PRO A 391 26.83 -19.24 2.49
N GLY A 392 27.01 -19.56 3.77
CA GLY A 392 27.49 -18.62 4.79
C GLY A 392 26.43 -17.67 5.36
N LEU A 393 25.15 -17.83 4.97
CA LEU A 393 24.03 -17.08 5.54
C LEU A 393 23.49 -17.74 6.82
N VAL A 394 22.83 -16.94 7.66
CA VAL A 394 22.15 -17.38 8.88
C VAL A 394 20.65 -17.06 8.82
N ASN A 395 19.85 -17.84 9.53
CA ASN A 395 18.45 -17.49 9.82
C ASN A 395 18.41 -16.25 10.72
N LEU A 396 17.54 -15.29 10.39
CA LEU A 396 17.22 -14.18 11.30
C LEU A 396 16.60 -14.70 12.62
N ASP A 397 15.89 -15.82 12.53
CA ASP A 397 15.42 -16.61 13.67
C ASP A 397 16.57 -17.39 14.33
N GLY A 398 17.17 -16.79 15.36
CA GLY A 398 18.13 -17.43 16.26
C GLY A 398 19.58 -17.51 15.76
N GLY A 399 19.91 -16.94 14.59
CA GLY A 399 21.28 -16.85 14.09
C GLY A 399 21.90 -18.19 13.66
N ALA A 400 21.12 -19.27 13.61
CA ALA A 400 21.60 -20.56 13.15
C ALA A 400 22.01 -20.52 11.68
N ALA A 401 23.14 -21.15 11.34
CA ALA A 401 23.60 -21.29 9.95
C ALA A 401 22.53 -21.95 9.08
N ALA A 402 22.25 -21.35 7.92
CA ALA A 402 21.31 -21.91 6.96
C ALA A 402 21.87 -23.25 6.44
N PRO A 403 21.07 -24.34 6.42
CA PRO A 403 21.51 -25.60 5.84
C PRO A 403 21.72 -25.45 4.33
N ALA A 404 22.61 -26.26 3.76
CA ALA A 404 22.93 -26.24 2.33
C ALA A 404 21.71 -26.47 1.40
N THR A 405 20.65 -27.09 1.93
CA THR A 405 19.35 -27.19 1.29
C THR A 405 18.27 -26.85 2.32
N VAL A 406 17.37 -25.92 1.96
CA VAL A 406 16.21 -25.53 2.76
C VAL A 406 14.95 -26.04 2.06
N GLU A 407 14.01 -26.60 2.82
CA GLU A 407 12.66 -26.90 2.35
C GLU A 407 11.72 -25.78 2.80
N ILE A 408 11.05 -25.13 1.83
CA ILE A 408 10.09 -24.06 2.08
C ILE A 408 8.68 -24.65 1.89
N ALA A 409 7.83 -24.53 2.90
CA ALA A 409 6.45 -24.99 2.85
C ALA A 409 5.63 -24.27 1.76
N ALA A 410 4.46 -24.82 1.43
CA ALA A 410 3.51 -24.20 0.52
C ALA A 410 3.07 -22.83 1.04
N GLY A 411 3.11 -21.80 0.19
CA GLY A 411 2.76 -20.43 0.57
C GLY A 411 3.61 -19.85 1.70
N ASP A 412 4.85 -20.28 1.89
CA ASP A 412 5.78 -19.79 2.92
C ASP A 412 7.04 -19.16 2.29
N ALA A 413 7.88 -18.53 3.10
CA ALA A 413 9.08 -17.83 2.70
C ALA A 413 10.23 -18.03 3.71
N ILE A 414 11.44 -17.68 3.30
CA ILE A 414 12.60 -17.53 4.18
C ILE A 414 13.27 -16.18 3.95
N VAL A 415 13.85 -15.63 5.02
CA VAL A 415 14.72 -14.45 5.01
C VAL A 415 16.00 -14.85 5.73
N LEU A 416 17.10 -14.87 4.98
CA LEU A 416 18.43 -15.21 5.44
C LEU A 416 19.32 -13.97 5.36
N VAL A 417 20.19 -13.77 6.35
CA VAL A 417 21.09 -12.61 6.42
C VAL A 417 22.54 -13.05 6.45
N THR A 418 23.44 -12.18 6.01
CA THR A 418 24.86 -12.31 6.28
C THR A 418 25.07 -12.20 7.79
N PRO A 419 25.76 -13.14 8.46
CA PRO A 419 25.99 -13.04 9.90
C PRO A 419 26.75 -11.77 10.23
N THR A 420 26.17 -10.95 11.11
CA THR A 420 26.84 -9.77 11.65
C THR A 420 28.11 -10.22 12.35
N VAL A 421 29.27 -9.87 11.80
CA VAL A 421 30.54 -10.05 12.52
C VAL A 421 30.45 -9.15 13.74
N ALA A 422 30.25 -9.76 14.91
CA ALA A 422 30.41 -9.04 16.16
C ALA A 422 31.84 -8.51 16.18
N THR A 423 32.00 -7.20 16.01
CA THR A 423 33.30 -6.54 16.06
C THR A 423 33.86 -6.81 17.45
N ALA A 424 34.75 -7.79 17.54
CA ALA A 424 35.39 -8.13 18.80
C ALA A 424 36.17 -6.90 19.25
N THR A 425 35.62 -6.17 20.21
CA THR A 425 36.28 -5.05 20.87
C THR A 425 37.59 -5.60 21.39
N THR A 426 38.66 -5.33 20.67
CA THR A 426 39.98 -5.88 20.98
C THR A 426 40.48 -5.10 22.17
N THR A 427 40.10 -5.56 23.35
CA THR A 427 40.63 -5.12 24.63
C THR A 427 42.11 -5.47 24.65
N THR A 428 42.89 -4.54 24.11
CA THR A 428 44.34 -4.56 24.16
C THR A 428 44.72 -4.79 25.62
N PRO A 429 45.45 -5.85 25.97
CA PRO A 429 45.75 -6.15 27.36
C PRO A 429 46.67 -5.06 27.92
N THR A 430 46.08 -4.13 28.69
CA THR A 430 46.81 -3.03 29.31
C THR A 430 47.86 -3.60 30.26
N THR A 431 49.13 -3.38 29.94
CA THR A 431 50.25 -3.79 30.78
C THR A 431 50.12 -3.13 32.16
N PRO A 432 50.36 -3.85 33.29
CA PRO A 432 50.23 -3.25 34.61
C PRO A 432 51.33 -2.19 34.82
N SER A 433 50.95 -0.92 34.79
CA SER A 433 51.85 0.17 35.18
C SER A 433 51.89 0.25 36.71
N THR A 434 53.05 -0.02 37.29
CA THR A 434 53.31 0.18 38.72
C THR A 434 53.38 1.67 39.04
N THR A 435 52.68 2.12 40.09
CA THR A 435 52.83 3.46 40.66
C THR A 435 52.70 3.35 42.19
N PRO A 436 53.50 4.07 42.99
CA PRO A 436 53.68 3.72 44.40
C PRO A 436 52.53 4.17 45.29
N THR A 437 52.26 3.36 46.32
CA THR A 437 51.38 3.66 47.44
C THR A 437 51.74 4.98 48.11
N THR A 438 50.76 5.82 48.42
CA THR A 438 50.84 6.82 49.49
C THR A 438 49.55 6.79 50.29
N THR A 439 49.69 6.63 51.61
CA THR A 439 48.59 6.26 52.50
C THR A 439 48.02 7.48 53.24
N ALA A 440 46.70 7.41 53.47
CA ALA A 440 45.96 7.96 54.62
C ALA A 440 45.41 9.40 54.52
N PRO A 441 44.37 9.76 55.32
CA PRO A 441 43.60 8.91 56.25
C PRO A 441 42.10 8.80 55.93
N VAL A 442 41.46 7.81 56.58
CA VAL A 442 40.01 7.63 56.65
C VAL A 442 39.38 8.67 57.58
N THR A 443 38.16 9.12 57.26
CA THR A 443 37.25 9.71 58.27
C THR A 443 35.87 9.09 58.08
N THR A 444 35.32 8.56 59.17
CA THR A 444 34.06 7.81 59.23
C THR A 444 32.89 8.67 59.70
N GLU A 445 31.68 8.14 59.48
CA GLU A 445 30.36 8.48 60.06
C GLU A 445 29.37 9.27 59.18
N PRO A 446 28.05 9.08 59.36
CA PRO A 446 27.37 7.81 59.62
C PRO A 446 26.11 7.60 58.76
N THR A 447 25.72 6.34 58.55
CA THR A 447 24.45 5.96 57.91
C THR A 447 23.25 6.23 58.81
N THR A 448 22.19 6.82 58.27
CA THR A 448 20.85 6.84 58.89
C THR A 448 19.84 6.31 57.86
N PRO A 449 19.01 5.29 58.19
CA PRO A 449 18.02 4.77 57.25
C PRO A 449 16.76 5.64 57.25
N THR A 450 16.29 6.03 56.06
CA THR A 450 14.94 6.62 55.90
C THR A 450 14.01 5.57 55.31
N THR A 451 13.03 5.15 56.12
CA THR A 451 11.96 4.25 55.74
C THR A 451 10.85 5.05 55.06
N GLU A 452 10.52 4.76 53.80
CA GLU A 452 9.30 5.30 53.17
C GLU A 452 8.13 4.31 53.27
N PRO A 453 6.90 4.79 53.51
CA PRO A 453 5.75 3.92 53.75
C PRO A 453 5.07 3.45 52.47
N VAL A 454 4.81 2.14 52.39
CA VAL A 454 3.93 1.55 51.37
C VAL A 454 2.51 2.06 51.58
N THR A 455 1.96 2.77 50.60
CA THR A 455 0.54 3.10 50.54
C THR A 455 -0.15 2.17 49.54
N THR A 456 -0.95 1.23 50.05
CA THR A 456 -1.81 0.36 49.26
C THR A 456 -3.10 1.07 48.89
N GLU A 457 -3.42 1.17 47.60
CA GLU A 457 -4.71 1.66 47.09
C GLU A 457 -5.60 0.48 46.63
N PRO A 458 -6.94 0.50 46.82
CA PRO A 458 -7.75 -0.70 46.64
C PRO A 458 -8.16 -0.97 45.19
N THR A 459 -7.91 -2.19 44.71
CA THR A 459 -8.35 -2.67 43.41
C THR A 459 -9.88 -2.75 43.31
N THR A 460 -10.48 -1.99 42.39
CA THR A 460 -11.90 -2.13 42.04
C THR A 460 -12.04 -3.09 40.85
N PRO A 461 -12.92 -4.12 40.89
CA PRO A 461 -13.01 -5.11 39.83
C PRO A 461 -13.74 -4.58 38.58
N PRO A 462 -13.30 -4.95 37.35
CA PRO A 462 -13.97 -4.53 36.12
C PRO A 462 -15.26 -5.35 35.90
N THR A 463 -16.40 -4.67 35.85
CA THR A 463 -17.67 -5.26 35.40
C THR A 463 -17.66 -5.36 33.87
N THR A 464 -17.51 -6.57 33.32
CA THR A 464 -17.68 -6.81 31.88
C THR A 464 -18.95 -7.62 31.64
N SER A 465 -19.96 -6.97 31.06
CA SER A 465 -21.20 -7.59 30.62
C SER A 465 -21.02 -8.35 29.30
N GLU A 466 -21.43 -9.61 29.25
CA GLU A 466 -21.53 -10.38 28.02
C GLU A 466 -22.64 -9.80 27.10
N PRO A 467 -22.41 -9.72 25.77
CA PRO A 467 -23.47 -9.44 24.82
C PRO A 467 -24.27 -10.71 24.52
N THR A 468 -25.53 -10.74 24.95
CA THR A 468 -26.45 -11.86 24.72
C THR A 468 -26.92 -11.91 23.27
N THR A 469 -26.76 -13.07 22.62
CA THR A 469 -27.29 -13.34 21.27
C THR A 469 -28.82 -13.35 21.26
N PRO A 470 -29.51 -12.57 20.40
CA PRO A 470 -30.95 -12.72 20.20
C PRO A 470 -31.24 -13.91 19.29
N THR A 471 -31.96 -14.91 19.81
CA THR A 471 -32.49 -16.03 19.02
C THR A 471 -33.70 -15.58 18.20
N THR A 472 -33.68 -15.80 16.88
CA THR A 472 -34.85 -15.59 16.02
C THR A 472 -35.93 -16.63 16.33
N PRO A 473 -37.20 -16.24 16.56
CA PRO A 473 -38.32 -17.18 16.61
C PRO A 473 -38.81 -17.53 15.20
N THR A 474 -39.01 -18.82 14.95
CA THR A 474 -39.57 -19.36 13.71
C THR A 474 -41.09 -19.16 13.66
N THR A 475 -41.59 -18.48 12.63
CA THR A 475 -42.93 -18.65 12.03
C THR A 475 -42.90 -18.18 10.59
#